data_AF-A0A955U7V5-F1
#
_entry.id   AF-A0A955U7V5-F1
#
_cell.length_a   1.000
_cell.length_b   1.000
_cell.length_c   1.000
_cell.angle_alpha   90.00
_cell.angle_beta   90.00
_cell.angle_gamma   90.00
#
_symmetry.space_group_name_H-M   'P 1'
#
loop_
_entity.id
_entity.type
_entity.pdbx_description
1 polymer ?
#
loop_
_entity_poly.entity_id
_entity_poly.type
_entity_poly.pdbx_seq_one_letter_code
_entity_poly.pdbx_strand_id
1 'polypeptide(L)'
;MRKIETFDWWPELVQVKDEYSLRELAERFKVTPGAITAAFKRTGTRRRSAPPGPRARRKNRVDVAEGDADAIQSRPHSKDDALLPFREQLGQVPDSEIARLAGVSVRTVASFRARNDISGYAGPPRRRAEPGARGSRIDAFEDLVGSVPDQVVATKAGVSVNAVRNWRIKRGITAHARTLAPSSSVKGGAWKVIAGSGADRSVRVVVAASLSEAAARAEGAGVGPVLSLEWIAEVL
;
A
#
# COMPACT_ATOMS: atom_id res chain seq x y z
N MET A 1 -1.52 22.14 -49.32
CA MET A 1 -0.48 23.08 -48.82
C MET A 1 0.87 22.63 -49.34
N ARG A 2 1.72 23.56 -49.81
CA ARG A 2 3.09 23.21 -50.20
C ARG A 2 3.87 22.71 -48.99
N LYS A 3 4.71 21.70 -49.22
CA LYS A 3 5.59 21.11 -48.21
C LYS A 3 6.69 22.12 -47.86
N ILE A 4 6.92 22.37 -46.58
CA ILE A 4 7.87 23.43 -46.19
C ILE A 4 9.33 23.13 -46.57
N GLU A 5 9.67 21.85 -46.81
CA GLU A 5 11.00 21.45 -47.27
C GLU A 5 11.27 21.74 -48.75
N THR A 6 10.26 22.18 -49.52
CA THR A 6 10.43 22.54 -50.94
C THR A 6 10.64 24.04 -51.13
N PHE A 7 10.77 24.81 -50.05
CA PHE A 7 11.02 26.25 -50.13
C PHE A 7 12.53 26.51 -50.11
N ASP A 8 12.95 27.59 -50.78
CA ASP A 8 14.37 27.93 -50.97
C ASP A 8 15.12 28.20 -49.65
N TRP A 9 14.39 28.57 -48.59
CA TRP A 9 14.92 28.82 -47.25
C TRP A 9 15.08 27.54 -46.40
N TRP A 10 14.66 26.38 -46.89
CA TRP A 10 14.77 25.11 -46.15
C TRP A 10 16.21 24.75 -45.71
N PRO A 11 17.26 24.93 -46.55
CA PRO A 11 18.64 24.68 -46.13
C PRO A 11 19.08 25.58 -44.96
N GLU A 12 18.65 26.84 -44.95
CA GLU A 12 18.93 27.78 -43.85
C GLU A 12 18.28 27.31 -42.54
N LEU A 13 17.02 26.87 -42.60
CA LEU A 13 16.31 26.33 -41.43
C LEU A 13 17.03 25.10 -40.85
N VAL A 14 17.53 24.20 -41.71
CA VAL A 14 18.27 23.00 -41.29
C VAL A 14 19.60 23.38 -40.61
N GLN A 15 20.27 24.45 -41.06
CA GLN A 15 21.51 24.94 -40.46
C GLN A 15 21.30 25.45 -39.03
N VAL A 16 20.24 26.25 -38.81
CA VAL A 16 19.96 26.88 -37.50
C VAL A 16 19.08 26.03 -36.57
N LYS A 17 18.73 24.79 -36.96
CA LYS A 17 17.75 23.95 -36.27
C LYS A 17 18.10 23.65 -34.80
N ASP A 18 19.39 23.61 -34.47
CA ASP A 18 19.88 23.25 -33.13
C ASP A 18 20.16 24.48 -32.25
N GLU A 19 20.18 25.68 -32.85
CA GLU A 19 20.46 26.94 -32.14
C GLU A 19 19.20 27.54 -31.51
N TYR A 20 18.06 27.42 -32.19
CA TYR A 20 16.79 28.03 -31.78
C TYR A 20 15.76 27.00 -31.32
N SER A 21 14.85 27.39 -30.43
CA SER A 21 13.69 26.59 -30.04
C SER A 21 12.73 26.39 -31.24
N LEU A 22 11.89 25.35 -31.18
CA LEU A 22 10.90 25.07 -32.22
C LEU A 22 9.91 26.25 -32.44
N ARG A 23 9.66 27.04 -31.39
CA ARG A 23 8.78 28.21 -31.45
C ARG A 23 9.46 29.38 -32.16
N GLU A 24 10.72 29.64 -31.86
CA GLU A 24 11.49 30.70 -32.52
C GLU A 24 11.71 30.40 -34.00
N LEU A 25 11.98 29.13 -34.36
CA LEU A 25 12.04 28.70 -35.76
C LEU A 25 10.70 28.93 -36.47
N ALA A 26 9.59 28.58 -35.81
CA ALA A 26 8.26 28.81 -36.35
C ALA A 26 7.98 30.30 -36.62
N GLU A 27 8.40 31.18 -35.72
CA GLU A 27 8.21 32.63 -35.86
C GLU A 27 9.13 33.26 -36.91
N ARG A 28 10.38 32.81 -37.00
CA ARG A 28 11.37 33.28 -37.97
C ARG A 28 11.00 32.90 -39.40
N PHE A 29 10.59 31.65 -39.61
CA PHE A 29 10.23 31.13 -40.94
C PHE A 29 8.72 31.23 -41.24
N LYS A 30 7.95 31.89 -40.37
CA LYS A 30 6.49 32.13 -40.49
C LYS A 30 5.69 30.85 -40.79
N VAL A 31 6.03 29.76 -40.11
CA VAL A 31 5.38 28.44 -40.23
C VAL A 31 4.96 27.93 -38.86
N THR A 32 4.05 26.95 -38.80
CA THR A 32 3.66 26.37 -37.50
C THR A 32 4.75 25.42 -36.97
N PRO A 33 4.93 25.32 -35.63
CA PRO A 33 5.91 24.40 -35.04
C PRO A 33 5.70 22.93 -35.45
N GLY A 34 4.43 22.54 -35.66
CA GLY A 34 4.06 21.21 -36.13
C GLY A 34 4.49 20.94 -37.57
N ALA A 35 4.43 21.94 -38.45
CA ALA A 35 4.90 21.81 -39.84
C ALA A 35 6.42 21.54 -39.90
N ILE A 36 7.21 22.24 -39.08
CA ILE A 36 8.66 22.05 -38.93
C ILE A 36 8.98 20.62 -38.47
N THR A 37 8.28 20.15 -37.44
CA THR A 37 8.47 18.80 -36.91
C THR A 37 8.12 17.72 -37.95
N ALA A 38 7.03 17.91 -38.68
CA ALA A 38 6.62 17.01 -39.75
C ALA A 38 7.61 17.00 -40.92
N ALA A 39 8.26 18.13 -41.23
CA ALA A 39 9.27 18.21 -42.26
C ALA A 39 10.58 17.52 -41.85
N PHE A 40 11.09 17.78 -40.64
CA PHE A 40 12.26 17.07 -40.11
C PHE A 40 12.09 15.55 -40.09
N LYS A 41 10.87 15.07 -39.78
CA LYS A 41 10.57 13.63 -39.85
C LYS A 41 10.66 13.08 -41.27
N ARG A 42 10.21 13.83 -42.28
CA ARG A 42 10.23 13.42 -43.69
C ARG A 42 11.63 13.44 -44.30
N THR A 43 12.47 14.38 -43.89
CA THR A 43 13.84 14.54 -44.37
C THR A 43 14.88 13.78 -43.55
N GLY A 44 14.47 13.06 -42.50
CA GLY A 44 15.38 12.31 -41.62
C GLY A 44 16.26 13.19 -40.73
N THR A 45 15.97 14.48 -40.63
CA THR A 45 16.79 15.45 -39.89
C THR A 45 16.54 15.34 -38.39
N ARG A 46 17.55 14.95 -37.61
CA ARG A 46 17.46 14.92 -36.15
C ARG A 46 17.85 16.27 -35.55
N ARG A 47 17.10 16.74 -34.55
CA ARG A 47 17.36 17.98 -33.81
C ARG A 47 17.83 17.66 -32.39
N ARG A 48 18.80 18.41 -31.87
CA ARG A 48 19.15 18.39 -30.45
C ARG A 48 18.04 19.11 -29.69
N SER A 49 17.41 18.42 -28.75
CA SER A 49 16.39 19.03 -27.90
C SER A 49 17.00 20.25 -27.21
N ALA A 50 16.37 21.41 -27.39
CA ALA A 50 16.79 22.61 -26.67
C ALA A 50 16.79 22.29 -25.16
N PRO A 51 17.72 22.88 -24.38
CA PRO A 51 17.68 22.79 -22.92
C PRO A 51 16.26 23.13 -22.46
N PRO A 52 15.69 22.43 -21.45
CA PRO A 52 14.38 22.77 -20.93
C PRO A 52 14.45 24.21 -20.42
N GLY A 53 13.98 25.15 -21.25
CA GLY A 53 13.85 26.54 -20.86
C GLY A 53 12.94 26.63 -19.63
N PRO A 54 12.97 27.75 -18.90
CA PRO A 54 12.07 27.94 -17.77
C PRO A 54 10.65 27.67 -18.26
N ARG A 55 10.08 26.54 -17.83
CA ARG A 55 8.69 26.21 -18.10
C ARG A 55 7.91 27.24 -17.32
N ALA A 56 7.62 28.38 -17.93
CA ALA A 56 6.64 29.31 -17.42
C ALA A 56 5.35 28.50 -17.34
N ARG A 57 5.02 28.07 -16.13
CA ARG A 57 3.73 27.48 -15.80
C ARG A 57 2.74 28.47 -16.36
N ARG A 58 1.95 28.06 -17.37
CA ARG A 58 0.96 28.93 -18.01
C ARG A 58 0.26 29.67 -16.88
N LYS A 59 0.48 30.99 -16.79
CA LYS A 59 -0.07 31.82 -15.72
C LYS A 59 -1.56 31.96 -16.02
N ASN A 60 -2.30 30.89 -15.76
CA ASN A 60 -3.75 30.92 -15.62
C ASN A 60 -4.14 31.45 -14.23
N ARG A 61 -3.18 32.03 -13.48
CA ARG A 61 -3.50 33.01 -12.46
C ARG A 61 -3.83 34.28 -13.22
N VAL A 62 -5.13 34.47 -13.49
CA VAL A 62 -5.66 35.82 -13.69
C VAL A 62 -5.10 36.61 -12.50
N ASP A 63 -4.25 37.60 -12.78
CA ASP A 63 -3.84 38.52 -11.72
C ASP A 63 -5.12 39.24 -11.30
N VAL A 64 -5.71 38.77 -10.20
CA VAL A 64 -6.86 39.40 -9.56
C VAL A 64 -6.33 40.77 -9.15
N ALA A 65 -6.79 41.81 -9.84
CA ALA A 65 -6.60 43.18 -9.41
C ALA A 65 -7.07 43.25 -7.95
N GLU A 66 -6.31 43.96 -7.10
CA GLU A 66 -6.75 44.30 -5.74
C GLU A 66 -8.12 44.97 -5.83
N GLY A 67 -9.15 44.18 -5.60
CA GLY A 67 -10.54 44.50 -5.89
C GLY A 67 -11.38 43.29 -5.49
N ASP A 68 -11.91 43.38 -4.27
CA ASP A 68 -12.90 42.49 -3.66
C ASP A 68 -12.45 41.04 -3.40
N ALA A 69 -11.89 40.82 -2.20
CA ALA A 69 -11.59 39.50 -1.65
C ALA A 69 -12.82 38.55 -1.54
N ASP A 70 -14.03 39.07 -1.78
CA ASP A 70 -15.30 38.33 -1.77
C ASP A 70 -15.78 37.91 -3.18
N ALA A 71 -15.04 38.21 -4.25
CA ALA A 71 -15.45 37.88 -5.61
C ALA A 71 -15.18 36.41 -5.95
N ILE A 72 -16.26 35.64 -6.14
CA ILE A 72 -16.20 34.23 -6.55
C ILE A 72 -15.56 34.10 -7.94
N GLN A 73 -14.45 33.37 -8.02
CA GLN A 73 -13.70 33.01 -9.22
C GLN A 73 -14.42 31.92 -10.04
N SER A 74 -15.40 32.31 -10.86
CA SER A 74 -15.94 31.46 -11.94
C SER A 74 -15.07 31.55 -13.20
N ARG A 75 -14.87 30.43 -13.90
CA ARG A 75 -14.28 30.45 -15.25
C ARG A 75 -15.38 30.74 -16.27
N PRO A 76 -15.25 31.77 -17.11
CA PRO A 76 -16.22 32.05 -18.16
C PRO A 76 -16.41 30.83 -19.07
N HIS A 77 -17.67 30.49 -19.39
CA HIS A 77 -18.04 29.38 -20.27
C HIS A 77 -17.63 27.99 -19.73
N SER A 78 -17.48 27.85 -18.41
CA SER A 78 -17.23 26.57 -17.74
C SER A 78 -18.53 26.02 -17.14
N LYS A 79 -18.46 24.79 -16.65
CA LYS A 79 -19.49 24.21 -15.76
C LYS A 79 -19.58 24.92 -14.40
N ASP A 80 -18.73 25.92 -14.17
CA ASP A 80 -18.73 26.78 -12.98
C ASP A 80 -19.97 27.69 -12.95
N ASP A 81 -20.49 28.09 -14.12
CA ASP A 81 -21.63 29.01 -14.21
C ASP A 81 -22.92 28.37 -13.64
N ALA A 82 -23.04 27.04 -13.76
CA ALA A 82 -24.12 26.27 -13.15
C ALA A 82 -24.06 26.23 -11.61
N LEU A 83 -22.93 26.58 -11.00
CA LEU A 83 -22.73 26.59 -9.56
C LEU A 83 -22.98 27.95 -8.91
N LEU A 84 -23.02 29.04 -9.70
CA LEU A 84 -23.27 30.39 -9.20
C LEU A 84 -24.60 30.54 -8.44
N PRO A 85 -25.73 29.93 -8.88
CA PRO A 85 -26.99 30.01 -8.14
C PRO A 85 -26.92 29.35 -6.75
N PHE A 86 -26.01 28.37 -6.57
CA PHE A 86 -25.88 27.61 -5.32
C PHE A 86 -24.73 28.12 -4.43
N ARG A 87 -24.18 29.30 -4.72
CA ARG A 87 -22.98 29.82 -4.04
C ARG A 87 -23.09 29.84 -2.51
N GLU A 88 -24.26 30.20 -1.99
CA GLU A 88 -24.52 30.34 -0.56
C GLU A 88 -24.68 28.98 0.14
N GLN A 89 -25.03 27.94 -0.64
CA GLN A 89 -25.20 26.57 -0.14
C GLN A 89 -23.88 25.80 -0.12
N LEU A 90 -22.86 26.24 -0.86
CA LEU A 90 -21.54 25.61 -0.87
C LEU A 90 -20.92 25.65 0.52
N GLY A 91 -20.61 24.47 1.07
CA GLY A 91 -20.07 24.33 2.43
C GLY A 91 -21.14 24.19 3.52
N GLN A 92 -22.40 24.54 3.24
CA GLN A 92 -23.54 24.30 4.14
C GLN A 92 -24.28 23.01 3.82
N VAL A 93 -24.25 22.59 2.56
CA VAL A 93 -24.93 21.40 2.04
C VAL A 93 -23.88 20.44 1.47
N PRO A 94 -24.07 19.11 1.55
CA PRO A 94 -23.17 18.15 0.91
C PRO A 94 -22.96 18.45 -0.58
N ASP A 95 -21.70 18.39 -1.02
CA ASP A 95 -21.33 18.64 -2.42
C ASP A 95 -22.07 17.71 -3.40
N SER A 96 -22.50 16.53 -2.96
CA SER A 96 -23.31 15.58 -3.75
C SER A 96 -24.70 16.12 -4.11
N GLU A 97 -25.32 16.86 -3.18
CA GLU A 97 -26.65 17.41 -3.37
C GLU A 97 -26.59 18.62 -4.32
N ILE A 98 -25.62 19.50 -4.11
CA ILE A 98 -25.37 20.65 -5.00
C ILE A 98 -25.01 20.18 -6.40
N ALA A 99 -24.19 19.13 -6.52
CA ALA A 99 -23.84 18.53 -7.81
C ALA A 99 -25.08 18.02 -8.56
N ARG A 100 -26.01 17.37 -7.85
CA ARG A 100 -27.28 16.89 -8.41
C ARG A 100 -28.16 18.04 -8.87
N LEU A 101 -28.32 19.09 -8.07
CA LEU A 101 -29.15 20.25 -8.39
C LEU A 101 -28.58 21.08 -9.54
N ALA A 102 -27.26 21.24 -9.60
CA ALA A 102 -26.56 21.99 -10.63
C ALA A 102 -26.27 21.17 -11.91
N GLY A 103 -26.55 19.86 -11.92
CA GLY A 103 -26.28 18.99 -13.07
C GLY A 103 -24.79 18.81 -13.38
N VAL A 104 -23.92 18.92 -12.38
CA VAL A 104 -22.46 18.77 -12.54
C VAL A 104 -21.92 17.62 -11.70
N SER A 105 -20.63 17.31 -11.87
CA SER A 105 -19.98 16.28 -11.04
C SER A 105 -19.64 16.83 -9.65
N VAL A 106 -19.64 15.97 -8.63
CA VAL A 106 -19.16 16.31 -7.26
C VAL A 106 -17.74 16.87 -7.30
N ARG A 107 -16.89 16.35 -8.19
CA ARG A 107 -15.52 16.84 -8.38
C ARG A 107 -15.49 18.29 -8.88
N THR A 108 -16.44 18.69 -9.72
CA THR A 108 -16.58 20.07 -10.20
C THR A 108 -16.90 21.00 -9.03
N VAL A 109 -17.85 20.63 -8.18
CA VAL A 109 -18.20 21.37 -6.95
C VAL A 109 -17.00 21.52 -6.02
N ALA A 110 -16.30 20.42 -5.72
CA ALA A 110 -15.12 20.44 -4.85
C ALA A 110 -13.99 21.33 -5.42
N SER A 111 -13.77 21.28 -6.74
CA SER A 111 -12.75 22.10 -7.42
C SER A 111 -13.14 23.58 -7.51
N PHE A 112 -14.44 23.87 -7.55
CA PHE A 112 -14.96 25.23 -7.48
C PHE A 112 -14.79 25.79 -6.07
N ARG A 113 -15.17 25.04 -5.03
CA ARG A 113 -14.95 25.43 -3.64
C ARG A 113 -13.49 25.67 -3.31
N ALA A 114 -12.60 24.76 -3.70
CA ALA A 114 -11.17 24.86 -3.40
C ALA A 114 -10.48 26.07 -4.05
N ARG A 115 -11.03 26.61 -5.15
CA ARG A 115 -10.53 27.84 -5.79
C ARG A 115 -11.08 29.12 -5.16
N ASN A 116 -12.21 29.01 -4.48
CA ASN A 116 -12.91 30.11 -3.83
C ASN A 116 -12.72 30.09 -2.31
N ASP A 117 -11.79 29.28 -1.82
CA ASP A 117 -11.50 29.10 -0.39
C ASP A 117 -12.74 28.76 0.47
N ILE A 118 -13.72 28.07 -0.12
CA ILE A 118 -14.95 27.64 0.57
C ILE A 118 -14.74 26.27 1.22
N SER A 119 -14.94 26.22 2.53
CA SER A 119 -14.77 25.03 3.36
C SER A 119 -15.76 23.89 3.06
N GLY A 120 -15.33 22.67 3.42
CA GLY A 120 -16.14 21.45 3.42
C GLY A 120 -17.47 21.56 4.13
N TYR A 121 -18.51 20.92 3.59
CA TYR A 121 -19.63 20.52 4.44
C TYR A 121 -19.12 19.57 5.52
N ALA A 122 -19.08 20.05 6.76
CA ALA A 122 -18.59 19.28 7.91
C ALA A 122 -19.61 18.24 8.41
N GLY A 123 -20.89 18.45 8.11
CA GLY A 123 -21.99 17.62 8.56
C GLY A 123 -22.17 17.57 10.08
N PRO A 124 -23.26 16.93 10.56
CA PRO A 124 -23.40 16.63 11.97
C PRO A 124 -22.22 15.79 12.44
N PRO A 125 -21.69 16.01 13.65
CA PRO A 125 -20.66 15.16 14.21
C PRO A 125 -21.19 13.72 14.19
N ARG A 126 -20.50 12.83 13.46
CA ARG A 126 -20.83 11.41 13.49
C ARG A 126 -20.68 10.97 14.94
N ARG A 127 -21.77 10.47 15.55
CA ARG A 127 -21.67 9.80 16.85
C ARG A 127 -20.61 8.72 16.69
N ARG A 128 -19.48 8.88 17.38
CA ARG A 128 -18.51 7.79 17.47
C ARG A 128 -19.29 6.63 18.04
N ALA A 129 -19.36 5.52 17.31
CA ALA A 129 -19.87 4.30 17.90
C ALA A 129 -19.03 4.06 19.16
N GLU A 130 -19.69 3.92 20.31
CA GLU A 130 -19.01 3.63 21.57
C GLU A 130 -18.03 2.47 21.32
N PRO A 131 -16.74 2.60 21.68
CA PRO A 131 -15.77 1.53 21.54
C PRO A 131 -16.28 0.28 22.26
N GLY A 132 -16.77 -0.71 21.51
CA GLY A 132 -17.34 -1.95 22.08
C GLY A 132 -18.84 -2.19 21.83
N ALA A 133 -19.56 -1.29 21.14
CA ALA A 133 -20.99 -1.47 20.85
C ALA A 133 -21.33 -2.74 20.03
N ARG A 134 -20.33 -3.39 19.42
CA ARG A 134 -20.43 -4.74 18.86
C ARG A 134 -19.48 -5.63 19.64
N GLY A 135 -20.02 -6.50 20.49
CA GLY A 135 -19.25 -7.55 21.16
C GLY A 135 -18.43 -8.35 20.14
N SER A 136 -17.22 -8.76 20.52
CA SER A 136 -16.41 -9.63 19.70
C SER A 136 -17.05 -11.00 19.63
N ARG A 137 -16.99 -11.68 18.48
CA ARG A 137 -17.39 -13.10 18.37
C ARG A 137 -16.61 -14.03 19.31
N ILE A 138 -15.47 -13.55 19.80
CA ILE A 138 -14.59 -14.25 20.75
C ILE A 138 -15.11 -14.12 22.19
N ASP A 139 -15.96 -13.13 22.51
CA ASP A 139 -16.46 -12.92 23.87
C ASP A 139 -17.28 -14.14 24.38
N ALA A 140 -17.95 -14.86 23.48
CA ALA A 140 -18.66 -16.09 23.81
C ALA A 140 -17.75 -17.28 24.19
N PHE A 141 -16.43 -17.15 23.99
CA PHE A 141 -15.44 -18.20 24.24
C PHE A 141 -14.32 -17.72 25.18
N GLU A 142 -14.59 -16.71 26.00
CA GLU A 142 -13.65 -16.13 26.96
C GLU A 142 -13.02 -17.20 27.87
N ASP A 143 -13.83 -18.15 28.37
CA ASP A 143 -13.38 -19.25 29.24
C ASP A 143 -12.36 -20.20 28.58
N LEU A 144 -12.37 -20.29 27.24
CA LEU A 144 -11.48 -21.16 26.49
C LEU A 144 -10.14 -20.48 26.17
N VAL A 145 -10.11 -19.15 26.07
CA VAL A 145 -8.91 -18.40 25.71
C VAL A 145 -7.87 -18.49 26.83
N GLY A 146 -6.66 -18.95 26.52
CA GLY A 146 -5.58 -19.17 27.50
C GLY A 146 -5.53 -20.60 28.05
N SER A 147 -6.68 -21.27 28.11
CA SER A 147 -6.80 -22.68 28.51
C SER A 147 -6.52 -23.63 27.36
N VAL A 148 -6.99 -23.32 26.15
CA VAL A 148 -6.73 -24.08 24.93
C VAL A 148 -5.93 -23.27 23.90
N PRO A 149 -5.27 -23.91 22.92
CA PRO A 149 -4.56 -23.19 21.86
C PRO A 149 -5.48 -22.22 21.09
N ASP A 150 -4.97 -21.03 20.78
CA ASP A 150 -5.68 -19.96 20.06
C ASP A 150 -6.32 -20.47 18.74
N GLN A 151 -5.74 -21.49 18.11
CA GLN A 151 -6.28 -22.14 16.91
C GLN A 151 -7.67 -22.76 17.13
N VAL A 152 -7.88 -23.41 18.28
CA VAL A 152 -9.15 -24.09 18.59
C VAL A 152 -10.24 -23.05 18.83
N VAL A 153 -9.92 -21.98 19.55
CA VAL A 153 -10.85 -20.86 19.77
C VAL A 153 -11.17 -20.15 18.46
N ALA A 154 -10.18 -19.94 17.60
CA ALA A 154 -10.37 -19.29 16.31
C ALA A 154 -11.36 -20.04 15.43
N THR A 155 -11.23 -21.37 15.34
CA THR A 155 -12.17 -22.23 14.60
C THR A 155 -13.57 -22.18 15.20
N LYS A 156 -13.71 -22.24 16.54
CA LYS A 156 -15.02 -22.19 17.22
C LYS A 156 -15.73 -20.84 17.07
N ALA A 157 -14.97 -19.74 17.13
CA ALA A 157 -15.50 -18.38 17.01
C ALA A 157 -15.66 -17.89 15.56
N GLY A 158 -15.19 -18.67 14.57
CA GLY A 158 -15.23 -18.29 13.15
C GLY A 158 -14.37 -17.05 12.85
N VAL A 159 -13.24 -16.91 13.54
CA VAL A 159 -12.32 -15.76 13.40
C VAL A 159 -10.90 -16.25 13.10
N SER A 160 -9.99 -15.33 12.75
CA SER A 160 -8.58 -15.68 12.58
C SER A 160 -7.87 -15.89 13.92
N VAL A 161 -6.82 -16.71 13.91
CA VAL A 161 -5.95 -16.93 15.09
C VAL A 161 -5.36 -15.62 15.61
N ASN A 162 -5.00 -14.71 14.70
CA ASN A 162 -4.48 -13.40 15.07
C ASN A 162 -5.53 -12.52 15.76
N ALA A 163 -6.82 -12.68 15.42
CA ALA A 163 -7.91 -11.99 16.11
C ALA A 163 -8.02 -12.48 17.57
N VAL A 164 -7.92 -13.79 17.80
CA VAL A 164 -7.89 -14.39 19.15
C VAL A 164 -6.66 -13.92 19.93
N ARG A 165 -5.48 -13.92 19.30
CA ARG A 165 -4.25 -13.39 19.91
C ARG A 165 -4.39 -11.93 20.34
N ASN A 166 -4.90 -11.07 19.46
CA ASN A 166 -5.09 -9.65 19.77
C ASN A 166 -6.14 -9.44 20.86
N TRP A 167 -7.22 -10.21 20.82
CA TRP A 167 -8.26 -10.21 21.84
C TRP A 167 -7.68 -10.62 23.22
N ARG A 168 -6.84 -11.66 23.23
CA ARG A 168 -6.14 -12.18 24.40
C ARG A 168 -5.18 -11.14 25.00
N ILE A 169 -4.36 -10.50 24.16
CA ILE A 169 -3.41 -9.44 24.57
C ILE A 169 -4.16 -8.24 25.16
N LYS A 170 -5.25 -7.80 24.52
CA LYS A 170 -6.07 -6.68 25.03
C LYS A 170 -6.66 -6.94 26.42
N ARG A 171 -6.92 -8.20 26.75
CA ARG A 171 -7.45 -8.65 28.05
C ARG A 171 -6.38 -9.18 29.01
N GLY A 172 -5.10 -9.10 28.64
CA GLY A 172 -3.99 -9.52 29.52
C GLY A 172 -3.91 -11.02 29.81
N ILE A 173 -4.54 -11.86 28.99
CA ILE A 173 -4.56 -13.32 29.20
C ILE A 173 -3.27 -13.95 28.62
N THR A 174 -2.63 -14.87 29.34
CA THR A 174 -1.41 -15.55 28.88
C THR A 174 -1.73 -16.63 27.83
N ALA A 175 -0.79 -16.89 26.92
CA ALA A 175 -0.99 -17.91 25.90
C ALA A 175 -1.02 -19.29 26.57
N HIS A 176 -1.77 -20.22 26.01
CA HIS A 176 -1.65 -21.62 26.38
C HIS A 176 -0.18 -22.06 26.19
N ALA A 177 0.47 -22.51 27.27
CA ALA A 177 1.86 -22.92 27.24
C ALA A 177 1.99 -24.12 26.29
N ARG A 178 2.70 -23.94 25.17
CA ARG A 178 3.21 -25.11 24.43
C ARG A 178 4.21 -25.78 25.36
N THR A 179 3.92 -27.01 25.77
CA THR A 179 4.97 -27.93 26.23
C THR A 179 6.01 -27.95 25.13
N LEU A 180 7.13 -27.24 25.33
CA LEU A 180 8.20 -27.18 24.36
C LEU A 180 8.82 -28.57 24.29
N ALA A 181 8.43 -29.35 23.28
CA ALA A 181 9.35 -30.33 22.75
C ALA A 181 10.62 -29.54 22.35
N PRO A 182 11.81 -29.94 22.82
CA PRO A 182 13.03 -29.21 22.53
C PRO A 182 13.19 -29.09 21.02
N SER A 183 13.30 -27.84 20.57
CA SER A 183 13.66 -27.48 19.20
C SER A 183 14.88 -28.30 18.78
N SER A 184 14.81 -28.88 17.58
CA SER A 184 15.73 -29.84 16.97
C SER A 184 17.13 -29.29 16.66
N SER A 185 17.71 -28.53 17.58
CA SER A 185 19.03 -27.88 17.44
C SER A 185 19.81 -27.96 18.76
N VAL A 186 19.75 -29.09 19.45
CA VAL A 186 20.67 -29.37 20.57
C VAL A 186 21.88 -30.10 20.02
N LYS A 187 23.07 -29.54 20.22
CA LYS A 187 24.33 -30.24 19.97
C LYS A 187 24.47 -31.31 21.05
N GLY A 188 24.13 -32.56 20.73
CA GLY A 188 24.39 -33.72 21.59
C GLY A 188 23.71 -33.70 22.97
N GLY A 189 22.67 -34.52 23.15
CA GLY A 189 22.09 -34.81 24.47
C GLY A 189 22.50 -36.19 24.97
N ALA A 190 22.61 -36.36 26.28
CA ALA A 190 22.59 -37.68 26.91
C ALA A 190 21.13 -38.15 27.02
N TRP A 191 20.86 -39.33 26.49
CA TRP A 191 19.56 -39.99 26.49
C TRP A 191 19.63 -41.24 27.34
N LYS A 192 18.72 -41.37 28.30
CA LYS A 192 18.48 -42.62 29.01
C LYS A 192 17.66 -43.52 28.11
N VAL A 193 18.19 -44.68 27.82
CA VAL A 193 17.56 -45.71 27.01
C VAL A 193 17.21 -46.87 27.92
N ILE A 194 15.94 -47.26 27.92
CA ILE A 194 15.49 -48.50 28.54
C ILE A 194 15.24 -49.49 27.41
N ALA A 195 16.05 -50.55 27.35
CA ALA A 195 16.00 -51.54 26.28
C ALA A 195 16.02 -52.95 26.85
N GLY A 196 15.26 -53.85 26.24
CA GLY A 196 15.12 -55.23 26.69
C GLY A 196 13.82 -55.86 26.24
N SER A 197 13.72 -57.17 26.40
CA SER A 197 12.52 -57.95 26.05
C SER A 197 12.06 -58.74 27.27
N GLY A 198 10.81 -58.55 27.69
CA GLY A 198 10.24 -59.24 28.85
C GLY A 198 10.82 -58.78 30.20
N ALA A 199 11.29 -59.72 31.01
CA ALA A 199 11.76 -59.49 32.39
C ALA A 199 13.20 -58.94 32.46
N ASP A 200 13.98 -59.05 31.39
CA ASP A 200 15.36 -58.59 31.34
C ASP A 200 15.40 -57.18 30.74
N ARG A 201 15.48 -56.16 31.62
CA ARG A 201 15.49 -54.74 31.26
C ARG A 201 16.84 -54.15 31.58
N SER A 202 17.49 -53.61 30.55
CA SER A 202 18.74 -52.87 30.69
C SER A 202 18.49 -51.36 30.55
N VAL A 203 19.16 -50.57 31.40
CA VAL A 203 19.16 -49.12 31.31
C VAL A 203 20.55 -48.67 30.87
N ARG A 204 20.63 -47.90 29.79
CA ARG A 204 21.89 -47.33 29.27
C ARG A 204 21.75 -45.83 29.03
N VAL A 205 22.88 -45.15 28.99
CA VAL A 205 22.93 -43.74 28.58
C VAL A 205 23.62 -43.67 27.22
N VAL A 206 22.95 -43.06 26.25
CA VAL A 206 23.43 -42.87 24.87
C VAL A 206 23.54 -41.39 24.59
N VAL A 207 24.72 -40.95 24.15
CA VAL A 207 24.92 -39.56 23.70
C VAL A 207 24.54 -39.48 22.22
N ALA A 208 23.58 -38.61 21.88
CA ALA A 208 23.08 -38.42 20.52
C ALA A 208 22.46 -37.03 20.34
N ALA A 209 22.58 -36.44 19.14
CA ALA A 209 22.06 -35.10 18.85
C ALA A 209 20.53 -35.06 18.69
N SER A 210 19.90 -36.23 18.51
CA SER A 210 18.46 -36.34 18.38
C SER A 210 17.94 -37.65 18.95
N LEU A 211 16.62 -37.69 19.21
CA LEU A 211 15.93 -38.91 19.65
C LEU A 211 16.07 -40.04 18.63
N SER A 212 15.98 -39.72 17.33
CA SER A 212 16.12 -40.69 16.25
C SER A 212 17.52 -41.30 16.21
N GLU A 213 18.56 -40.51 16.47
CA GLU A 213 19.93 -40.98 16.55
C GLU A 213 20.17 -41.78 17.84
N ALA A 214 19.57 -41.38 18.97
CA ALA A 214 19.64 -42.13 20.23
C ALA A 214 19.03 -43.53 20.08
N ALA A 215 17.89 -43.65 19.38
CA ALA A 215 17.23 -44.91 19.07
C ALA A 215 18.13 -45.81 18.19
N ALA A 216 18.63 -45.28 17.08
CA ALA A 216 19.48 -46.03 16.16
C ALA A 216 20.78 -46.52 16.81
N ARG A 217 21.41 -45.69 17.67
CA ARG A 217 22.61 -46.08 18.42
C ARG A 217 22.32 -47.16 19.48
N ALA A 218 21.17 -47.09 20.13
CA ALA A 218 20.75 -48.12 21.07
C ALA A 218 20.52 -49.46 20.38
N GLU A 219 19.82 -49.47 19.24
CA GLU A 219 19.59 -50.69 18.45
C GLU A 219 20.91 -51.28 17.93
N GLY A 220 21.82 -50.45 17.41
CA GLY A 220 23.14 -50.89 16.94
C GLY A 220 24.07 -51.41 18.04
N ALA A 221 23.84 -51.04 19.30
CA ALA A 221 24.62 -51.51 20.46
C ALA A 221 24.15 -52.88 21.00
N GLY A 222 23.19 -53.53 20.33
CA GLY A 222 22.76 -54.91 20.63
C GLY A 222 22.01 -55.08 21.95
N VAL A 223 21.38 -54.02 22.48
CA VAL A 223 20.67 -54.04 23.78
C VAL A 223 19.21 -54.50 23.71
N GLY A 224 18.78 -55.05 22.58
CA GLY A 224 17.40 -55.44 22.34
C GLY A 224 16.50 -54.26 21.97
N PRO A 225 15.17 -54.46 21.88
CA PRO A 225 14.25 -53.42 21.43
C PRO A 225 14.17 -52.28 22.45
N VAL A 226 14.19 -51.04 21.94
CA VAL A 226 14.07 -49.83 22.75
C VAL A 226 12.63 -49.67 23.22
N LEU A 227 12.42 -49.69 24.53
CA LEU A 227 11.10 -49.54 25.16
C LEU A 227 10.79 -48.08 25.51
N SER A 228 11.80 -47.32 25.94
CA SER A 228 11.67 -45.88 26.18
C SER A 228 12.98 -45.12 26.02
N LEU A 229 12.86 -43.84 25.67
CA LEU A 229 13.94 -42.87 25.53
C LEU A 229 13.58 -41.61 26.32
N GLU A 230 14.40 -41.26 27.31
CA GLU A 230 14.23 -40.06 28.12
C GLU A 230 15.47 -39.17 27.96
N TRP A 231 15.27 -37.88 27.69
CA TRP A 231 16.37 -36.93 27.67
C TRP A 231 16.83 -36.63 29.10
N ILE A 232 18.14 -36.74 29.36
CA ILE A 232 18.72 -36.53 30.69
C ILE A 232 19.33 -35.15 30.81
N ALA A 233 20.24 -34.80 29.90
CA ALA A 233 21.04 -33.60 29.96
C ALA A 233 21.69 -33.28 28.62
N GLU A 234 22.16 -32.05 28.45
CA GLU A 234 23.02 -31.63 27.35
C GLU A 234 24.47 -32.07 27.63
N VAL A 235 25.19 -32.55 26.62
CA VAL A 235 26.60 -32.95 26.73
C VAL A 235 27.41 -32.04 25.82
N LEU A 236 28.32 -31.26 26.42
CA LEU A 236 29.22 -30.32 25.72
C LEU A 236 30.25 -31.04 24.84
#